data_AF-A0A196QS51-F1
#
_entry.id   AF-A0A196QS51-F1
#
_cell.length_a   1.000
_cell.length_b   1.000
_cell.length_c   1.000
_cell.angle_alpha   90.00
_cell.angle_beta   90.00
_cell.angle_gamma   90.00
#
_symmetry.space_group_name_H-M   'P 1'
#
loop_
_entity.id
_entity.type
_entity.pdbx_description
1 polymer ?
#
loop_
_entity_poly.entity_id
_entity_poly.type
_entity_poly.pdbx_seq_one_letter_code
_entity_poly.pdbx_strand_id
1 'polypeptide(L)'
;MIFRVLLFVLLLTVSGFSVAATPAMPDDVLSGLKQFRQAGEVGVDLGDGRQQALYEDAEKARTAGRTDEAGRILGGMKEGYWAALGYLNLASDYAKTDLNPARALVALRVALAMSDGDANSERSQHLKNNLLVRAGYLAYQHGEFDKAISFLEKVDLDSFSTPRALYLHGLALAEKGNHRAAMQSWHRARKYPLAYPGVADAWIGMGRGYDLSGYLGQAGEAYLAANAAFESERVTLRKLAGKIREQGAYKTLVDDARETGVDWFLADSRTLTQPRMAYLLAFMEDPDVQRAAGRVAALRSMAVKLERHGHDLEVFQGALREQLVGIHQQESRQSTADLNARGEELGARLQRLADSAGPGQQPRIQALRKTLSDAQTRLSQVRSKASGQPEILEQLRRSAAALTERNEALLLSVRQLLEASETALNDLALDFVEARDQQMAFALDKTEQQIAHLYEYLALQNLEETQL
;
A
#
# COMPACT_ATOMS: atom_id res chain seq x y z
N MET A 1 5.06 -34.54 -53.53
CA MET A 1 5.39 -34.87 -52.13
C MET A 1 4.78 -33.76 -51.26
N ILE A 2 3.51 -33.74 -50.85
CA ILE A 2 2.63 -34.70 -50.16
C ILE A 2 3.32 -35.35 -48.96
N PHE A 3 3.14 -34.74 -47.79
CA PHE A 3 2.84 -35.48 -46.56
C PHE A 3 1.74 -34.74 -45.79
N ARG A 4 0.51 -35.25 -45.96
CA ARG A 4 -0.59 -35.15 -45.02
C ARG A 4 -0.30 -36.10 -43.85
N VAL A 5 -0.57 -35.69 -42.62
CA VAL A 5 -0.94 -36.64 -41.57
C VAL A 5 -2.21 -36.14 -40.91
N LEU A 6 -3.20 -37.02 -40.92
CA LEU A 6 -4.55 -36.91 -40.42
C LEU A 6 -4.69 -38.02 -39.36
N LEU A 7 -5.60 -37.82 -38.40
CA LEU A 7 -6.21 -38.80 -37.49
C LEU A 7 -5.33 -39.36 -36.34
N PHE A 8 -5.75 -39.14 -35.09
CA PHE A 8 -6.72 -40.03 -34.45
C PHE A 8 -7.39 -39.40 -33.22
N VAL A 9 -8.71 -39.50 -33.21
CA VAL A 9 -9.62 -39.29 -32.08
C VAL A 9 -9.46 -40.48 -31.14
N LEU A 10 -9.25 -40.26 -29.84
CA LEU A 10 -9.60 -41.24 -28.83
C LEU A 10 -10.39 -40.57 -27.71
N LEU A 11 -11.71 -40.80 -27.75
CA LEU A 11 -12.60 -40.71 -26.61
C LEU A 11 -12.12 -41.68 -25.53
N LEU A 12 -11.83 -41.16 -24.34
CA LEU A 12 -11.92 -41.92 -23.10
C LEU A 12 -12.83 -41.17 -22.15
N THR A 13 -14.09 -41.58 -22.20
CA THR A 13 -15.09 -41.39 -21.16
C THR A 13 -14.61 -42.05 -19.88
N VAL A 14 -14.35 -41.27 -18.84
CA VAL A 14 -14.52 -41.71 -17.46
C VAL A 14 -15.63 -40.87 -16.87
N SER A 15 -16.83 -41.43 -16.95
CA SER A 15 -18.03 -40.96 -16.28
C SER A 15 -17.90 -41.23 -14.79
N GLY A 16 -18.22 -40.22 -13.98
CA GLY A 16 -18.66 -40.42 -12.60
C GLY A 16 -17.82 -39.71 -11.55
N PHE A 17 -18.06 -38.41 -11.34
CA PHE A 17 -18.22 -37.87 -10.00
C PHE A 17 -19.27 -36.77 -10.01
N SER A 18 -20.18 -36.88 -9.05
CA SER A 18 -21.37 -36.07 -8.85
C SER A 18 -21.11 -34.57 -8.86
N VAL A 19 -22.11 -33.84 -9.36
CA VAL A 19 -22.40 -32.45 -9.02
C VAL A 19 -22.35 -32.30 -7.50
N ALA A 20 -21.25 -31.78 -6.97
CA ALA A 20 -21.20 -31.18 -5.65
C ALA A 20 -21.51 -29.70 -5.85
N ALA A 21 -22.66 -29.27 -5.34
CA ALA A 21 -22.99 -27.87 -5.19
C ALA A 21 -21.79 -27.13 -4.59
N THR A 22 -21.30 -26.10 -5.27
CA THR A 22 -20.43 -25.09 -4.67
C THR A 22 -21.05 -24.70 -3.33
N PRO A 23 -20.33 -24.79 -2.20
CA PRO A 23 -20.86 -24.28 -0.95
C PRO A 23 -21.09 -22.79 -1.18
N ALA A 24 -22.35 -22.36 -1.07
CA ALA A 24 -22.67 -20.95 -1.01
C ALA A 24 -21.76 -20.35 0.08
N MET A 25 -20.97 -19.34 -0.29
CA MET A 25 -20.14 -18.63 0.67
C MET A 25 -21.03 -18.20 1.84
N PRO A 26 -20.59 -18.42 3.10
CA PRO A 26 -21.33 -17.96 4.26
C PRO A 26 -21.66 -16.46 4.10
N ASP A 27 -22.87 -16.04 4.48
CA ASP A 27 -23.28 -14.63 4.39
C ASP A 27 -22.32 -13.68 5.14
N ASP A 28 -21.57 -14.23 6.09
CA ASP A 28 -20.50 -13.59 6.86
C ASP A 28 -19.24 -13.31 6.03
N VAL A 29 -18.96 -14.16 5.03
CA VAL A 29 -17.86 -14.01 4.06
C VAL A 29 -18.27 -13.07 2.92
N LEU A 30 -19.54 -13.06 2.53
CA LEU A 30 -20.10 -12.08 1.60
C LEU A 30 -20.21 -10.69 2.22
N SER A 31 -20.57 -10.60 3.51
CA SER A 31 -20.55 -9.36 4.27
C SER A 31 -19.13 -8.91 4.62
N GLY A 32 -18.21 -9.85 4.89
CA GLY A 32 -16.78 -9.59 5.03
C GLY A 32 -16.12 -9.12 3.73
N LEU A 33 -16.49 -9.67 2.56
CA LEU A 33 -16.05 -9.19 1.24
C LEU A 33 -16.70 -7.85 0.86
N LYS A 34 -17.95 -7.59 1.27
CA LYS A 34 -18.57 -6.26 1.17
C LYS A 34 -17.87 -5.26 2.09
N GLN A 35 -17.53 -5.65 3.32
CA GLN A 35 -16.77 -4.83 4.27
C GLN A 35 -15.30 -4.68 3.85
N PHE A 36 -14.72 -5.61 3.09
CA PHE A 36 -13.40 -5.45 2.48
C PHE A 36 -13.45 -4.52 1.27
N ARG A 37 -14.55 -4.56 0.50
CA ARG A 37 -14.85 -3.59 -0.56
C ARG A 37 -15.15 -2.20 0.02
N GLN A 38 -15.79 -2.13 1.19
CA GLN A 38 -16.04 -0.91 1.98
C GLN A 38 -14.84 -0.48 2.85
N ALA A 39 -13.89 -1.37 3.15
CA ALA A 39 -12.60 -1.00 3.75
C ALA A 39 -11.62 -0.48 2.68
N GLY A 40 -11.88 -0.79 1.41
CA GLY A 40 -11.42 0.00 0.28
C GLY A 40 -12.01 1.43 0.25
N GLU A 41 -13.07 1.73 1.01
CA GLU A 41 -13.66 3.07 1.12
C GLU A 41 -13.01 3.93 2.23
N VAL A 42 -11.96 3.45 2.93
CA VAL A 42 -11.12 4.29 3.81
C VAL A 42 -9.81 4.72 3.12
N GLY A 43 -9.69 4.53 1.81
CA GLY A 43 -8.53 4.97 1.04
C GLY A 43 -8.91 5.35 -0.38
N VAL A 44 -9.00 6.66 -0.62
CA VAL A 44 -9.05 7.30 -1.95
C VAL A 44 -10.23 6.85 -2.82
N ASP A 45 -11.29 7.66 -2.86
CA ASP A 45 -12.31 7.57 -3.91
C ASP A 45 -11.62 7.77 -5.29
N LEU A 46 -11.41 6.67 -6.01
CA LEU A 46 -10.79 6.64 -7.34
C LEU A 46 -11.81 6.93 -8.46
N GLY A 47 -13.04 7.32 -8.13
CA GLY A 47 -14.05 7.68 -9.10
C GLY A 47 -14.75 6.45 -9.70
N ASP A 48 -16.09 6.49 -9.64
CA ASP A 48 -17.09 5.74 -10.41
C ASP A 48 -16.57 4.40 -10.96
N GLY A 49 -16.75 3.28 -10.24
CA GLY A 49 -16.19 1.95 -10.62
C GLY A 49 -16.52 1.48 -12.05
N ARG A 50 -17.50 2.12 -12.69
CA ARG A 50 -17.75 2.01 -14.14
C ARG A 50 -16.59 2.55 -15.00
N GLN A 51 -16.00 3.69 -14.65
CA GLN A 51 -14.85 4.28 -15.35
C GLN A 51 -13.60 3.41 -15.19
N GLN A 52 -13.38 2.83 -14.01
CA GLN A 52 -12.31 1.87 -13.81
C GLN A 52 -12.48 0.63 -14.71
N ALA A 53 -13.69 0.06 -14.77
CA ALA A 53 -13.95 -1.10 -15.65
C ALA A 53 -13.73 -0.78 -17.13
N LEU A 54 -14.15 0.42 -17.59
CA LEU A 54 -13.89 0.88 -18.95
C LEU A 54 -12.39 1.05 -19.23
N TYR A 55 -11.63 1.57 -18.26
CA TYR A 55 -10.17 1.64 -18.34
C TYR A 55 -9.54 0.24 -18.45
N GLU A 56 -9.97 -0.71 -17.62
CA GLU A 56 -9.47 -2.10 -17.68
C GLU A 56 -9.76 -2.75 -19.04
N ASP A 57 -10.92 -2.49 -19.64
CA ASP A 57 -11.25 -2.99 -20.98
C ASP A 57 -10.41 -2.30 -22.07
N ALA A 58 -10.14 -1.00 -21.93
CA ALA A 58 -9.21 -0.29 -22.80
C ALA A 58 -7.78 -0.87 -22.69
N GLU A 59 -7.32 -1.18 -21.48
CA GLU A 59 -6.00 -1.78 -21.23
C GLU A 59 -5.90 -3.21 -21.80
N LYS A 60 -6.96 -4.02 -21.72
CA LYS A 60 -7.02 -5.32 -22.41
C LYS A 60 -6.93 -5.18 -23.92
N ALA A 61 -7.61 -4.20 -24.51
CA ALA A 61 -7.53 -3.94 -25.94
C ALA A 61 -6.11 -3.48 -26.33
N ARG A 62 -5.52 -2.57 -25.54
CA ARG A 62 -4.18 -2.03 -25.74
C ARG A 62 -3.09 -3.11 -25.66
N THR A 63 -3.11 -3.93 -24.60
CA THR A 63 -2.15 -5.04 -24.41
C THR A 63 -2.27 -6.13 -25.48
N ALA A 64 -3.45 -6.28 -26.10
CA ALA A 64 -3.65 -7.13 -27.27
C ALA A 64 -3.21 -6.48 -28.60
N GLY A 65 -2.58 -5.30 -28.57
CA GLY A 65 -2.12 -4.55 -29.75
C GLY A 65 -3.21 -3.78 -30.49
N ARG A 66 -4.45 -3.76 -29.98
CA ARG A 66 -5.60 -3.10 -30.61
C ARG A 66 -5.74 -1.65 -30.13
N THR A 67 -4.74 -0.83 -30.45
CA THR A 67 -4.64 0.57 -29.98
C THR A 67 -5.81 1.46 -30.45
N ASP A 68 -6.35 1.22 -31.66
CA ASP A 68 -7.52 1.96 -32.17
C ASP A 68 -8.82 1.61 -31.42
N GLU A 69 -8.94 0.37 -30.94
CA GLU A 69 -10.07 -0.04 -30.09
C GLU A 69 -9.93 0.55 -28.69
N ALA A 70 -8.74 0.50 -28.10
CA ALA A 70 -8.44 1.17 -26.84
C ALA A 70 -8.77 2.68 -26.92
N GLY A 71 -8.33 3.38 -27.98
CA GLY A 71 -8.65 4.79 -28.20
C GLY A 71 -10.15 5.08 -28.32
N ARG A 72 -10.92 4.19 -28.96
CA ARG A 72 -12.39 4.31 -29.03
C ARG A 72 -13.07 4.15 -27.67
N ILE A 73 -12.62 3.19 -26.86
CA ILE A 73 -13.14 2.98 -25.50
C ILE A 73 -12.85 4.23 -24.64
N LEU A 74 -11.60 4.70 -24.64
CA LEU A 74 -11.18 5.89 -23.89
C LEU A 74 -11.94 7.15 -24.31
N GLY A 75 -12.23 7.31 -25.61
CA GLY A 75 -13.00 8.44 -26.12
C GLY A 75 -14.46 8.49 -25.66
N GLY A 76 -15.00 7.37 -25.16
CA GLY A 76 -16.33 7.29 -24.56
C GLY A 76 -16.33 7.44 -23.02
N MET A 77 -15.17 7.58 -22.39
CA MET A 77 -15.06 7.74 -20.93
C MET A 77 -15.36 9.18 -20.50
N LYS A 78 -15.73 9.34 -19.24
CA LYS A 78 -15.83 10.67 -18.63
C LYS A 78 -14.43 11.19 -18.32
N GLU A 79 -14.29 12.51 -18.32
CA GLU A 79 -13.09 13.18 -17.79
C GLU A 79 -12.84 12.74 -16.34
N GLY A 80 -11.56 12.59 -15.99
CA GLY A 80 -11.13 12.04 -14.71
C GLY A 80 -9.85 11.21 -14.82
N TYR A 81 -9.40 10.72 -13.65
CA TYR A 81 -8.13 10.01 -13.49
C TYR A 81 -7.94 8.84 -14.46
N TRP A 82 -8.94 7.95 -14.56
CA TRP A 82 -8.86 6.73 -15.35
C TRP A 82 -8.74 7.00 -16.86
N ALA A 83 -9.49 7.96 -17.39
CA ALA A 83 -9.41 8.34 -18.78
C ALA A 83 -8.02 8.95 -19.09
N ALA A 84 -7.54 9.84 -18.22
CA ALA A 84 -6.22 10.45 -18.35
C ALA A 84 -5.08 9.41 -18.32
N LEU A 85 -5.15 8.44 -17.41
CA LEU A 85 -4.19 7.34 -17.32
C LEU A 85 -4.21 6.44 -18.56
N GLY A 86 -5.40 6.11 -19.07
CA GLY A 86 -5.54 5.34 -20.31
C GLY A 86 -4.90 6.05 -21.51
N TYR A 87 -5.14 7.35 -21.67
CA TYR A 87 -4.51 8.14 -22.73
C TYR A 87 -2.99 8.28 -22.54
N LEU A 88 -2.50 8.33 -21.29
CA LEU A 88 -1.06 8.28 -21.00
C LEU A 88 -0.41 6.97 -21.49
N ASN A 89 -1.06 5.84 -21.20
CA ASN A 89 -0.57 4.52 -21.63
C ASN A 89 -0.60 4.40 -23.16
N LEU A 90 -1.69 4.84 -23.78
CA LEU A 90 -1.83 4.86 -25.24
C LEU A 90 -0.76 5.76 -25.90
N ALA A 91 -0.47 6.93 -25.31
CA ALA A 91 0.60 7.79 -25.79
C ALA A 91 1.97 7.11 -25.72
N SER A 92 2.22 6.33 -24.66
CA SER A 92 3.46 5.58 -24.49
C SER A 92 3.63 4.49 -25.55
N ASP A 93 2.53 3.90 -26.01
CA ASP A 93 2.56 2.93 -27.11
C ASP A 93 2.83 3.61 -28.45
N TYR A 94 2.13 4.72 -28.74
CA TYR A 94 2.40 5.50 -29.96
C TYR A 94 3.84 6.00 -30.03
N ALA A 95 4.42 6.43 -28.91
CA ALA A 95 5.82 6.87 -28.86
C ALA A 95 6.81 5.73 -29.16
N LYS A 96 6.44 4.46 -28.97
CA LYS A 96 7.27 3.29 -29.28
C LYS A 96 7.09 2.81 -30.71
N THR A 97 5.87 2.89 -31.24
CA THR A 97 5.54 2.33 -32.57
C THR A 97 5.73 3.33 -33.69
N ASP A 98 5.46 4.61 -33.42
CA ASP A 98 5.37 5.62 -34.47
C ASP A 98 6.70 6.36 -34.59
N LEU A 99 7.15 6.56 -35.84
CA LEU A 99 8.33 7.39 -36.13
C LEU A 99 8.08 8.88 -35.85
N ASN A 100 6.82 9.33 -35.94
CA ASN A 100 6.41 10.71 -35.74
C ASN A 100 5.71 10.87 -34.38
N PRO A 101 6.14 11.80 -33.51
CA PRO A 101 5.57 11.97 -32.17
C PRO A 101 4.16 12.56 -32.14
N ALA A 102 3.63 13.02 -33.28
CA ALA A 102 2.37 13.76 -33.32
C ALA A 102 1.22 13.02 -32.63
N ARG A 103 1.04 11.71 -32.88
CA ARG A 103 -0.03 10.92 -32.24
C ARG A 103 0.17 10.78 -30.73
N ALA A 104 1.40 10.52 -30.30
CA ALA A 104 1.75 10.44 -28.89
C ALA A 104 1.55 11.78 -28.17
N LEU A 105 1.98 12.91 -28.77
CA LEU A 105 1.77 14.25 -28.23
C LEU A 105 0.28 14.63 -28.18
N VAL A 106 -0.51 14.26 -29.19
CA VAL A 106 -1.96 14.46 -29.16
C VAL A 106 -2.59 13.65 -28.02
N ALA A 107 -2.24 12.38 -27.87
CA ALA A 107 -2.73 11.56 -26.77
C ALA A 107 -2.35 12.13 -25.38
N LEU A 108 -1.12 12.65 -25.21
CA LEU A 108 -0.71 13.33 -23.98
C LEU A 108 -1.49 14.62 -23.72
N ARG A 109 -1.80 15.40 -24.76
CA ARG A 109 -2.64 16.60 -24.63
C ARG A 109 -4.07 16.25 -24.23
N VAL A 110 -4.62 15.18 -24.79
CA VAL A 110 -5.94 14.66 -24.38
C VAL A 110 -5.88 14.19 -22.93
N ALA A 111 -4.84 13.44 -22.53
CA ALA A 111 -4.66 13.02 -21.14
C ALA A 111 -4.60 14.20 -20.17
N LEU A 112 -3.90 15.30 -20.54
CA LEU A 112 -3.85 16.52 -19.74
C LEU A 112 -5.24 17.14 -19.57
N ALA A 113 -6.03 17.25 -20.64
CA ALA A 113 -7.40 17.76 -20.55
C ALA A 113 -8.28 16.86 -19.68
N MET A 114 -8.16 15.54 -19.83
CA MET A 114 -8.92 14.56 -19.04
C MET A 114 -8.56 14.62 -17.54
N SER A 115 -7.32 14.98 -17.18
CA SER A 115 -6.89 15.04 -15.78
C SER A 115 -7.58 16.15 -14.98
N ASP A 116 -8.00 17.24 -15.62
CA ASP A 116 -8.65 18.37 -14.95
C ASP A 116 -10.05 17.98 -14.41
N GLY A 117 -10.67 16.90 -14.91
CA GLY A 117 -11.95 16.38 -14.44
C GLY A 117 -11.87 15.46 -13.21
N ASP A 118 -10.68 15.20 -12.67
CA ASP A 118 -10.53 14.36 -11.48
C ASP A 118 -10.95 15.11 -10.20
N ALA A 119 -11.83 14.49 -9.40
CA ALA A 119 -12.34 15.06 -8.16
C ALA A 119 -11.26 15.23 -7.08
N ASN A 120 -10.17 14.44 -7.15
CA ASN A 120 -9.04 14.57 -6.25
C ASN A 120 -7.99 15.52 -6.86
N SER A 121 -7.96 16.76 -6.35
CA SER A 121 -7.05 17.82 -6.82
C SER A 121 -5.57 17.42 -6.72
N GLU A 122 -5.13 16.79 -5.63
CA GLU A 122 -3.74 16.39 -5.46
C GLU A 122 -3.33 15.30 -6.46
N ARG A 123 -4.18 14.28 -6.63
CA ARG A 123 -3.95 13.19 -7.59
C ARG A 123 -3.93 13.71 -9.03
N SER A 124 -4.87 14.60 -9.37
CA SER A 124 -4.92 15.28 -10.66
C SER A 124 -3.62 16.03 -10.93
N GLN A 125 -3.17 16.84 -9.98
CA GLN A 125 -1.97 17.66 -10.13
C GLN A 125 -0.70 16.82 -10.26
N HIS A 126 -0.59 15.71 -9.51
CA HIS A 126 0.52 14.76 -9.68
C HIS A 126 0.53 14.13 -11.07
N LEU A 127 -0.62 13.67 -11.57
CA LEU A 127 -0.73 13.09 -12.91
C LEU A 127 -0.40 14.12 -13.99
N LYS A 128 -0.90 15.35 -13.86
CA LYS A 128 -0.63 16.47 -14.77
C LYS A 128 0.86 16.78 -14.88
N ASN A 129 1.56 16.87 -13.75
CA ASN A 129 3.01 17.10 -13.73
C ASN A 129 3.79 15.97 -14.44
N ASN A 130 3.40 14.71 -14.24
CA ASN A 130 4.00 13.57 -14.92
C ASN A 130 3.76 13.62 -16.45
N LEU A 131 2.53 13.93 -16.86
CA LEU A 131 2.15 14.12 -18.25
C LEU A 131 2.95 15.22 -18.93
N LEU A 132 3.13 16.37 -18.26
CA LEU A 132 3.93 17.49 -18.76
C LEU A 132 5.40 17.12 -18.94
N VAL A 133 6.01 16.42 -17.98
CA VAL A 133 7.39 15.94 -18.11
C VAL A 133 7.54 14.95 -19.26
N ARG A 134 6.59 14.03 -19.44
CA ARG A 134 6.61 13.08 -20.57
C ARG A 134 6.43 13.77 -21.91
N ALA A 135 5.52 14.74 -22.00
CA ALA A 135 5.33 15.53 -23.22
C ALA A 135 6.58 16.36 -23.54
N GLY A 136 7.20 16.97 -22.52
CA GLY A 136 8.45 17.70 -22.65
C GLY A 136 9.60 16.81 -23.14
N TYR A 137 9.76 15.62 -22.56
CA TYR A 137 10.76 14.65 -22.97
C TYR A 137 10.56 14.17 -24.42
N LEU A 138 9.33 13.83 -24.78
CA LEU A 138 9.01 13.39 -26.14
C LEU A 138 9.28 14.50 -27.17
N ALA A 139 8.84 15.73 -26.89
CA ALA A 139 9.14 16.87 -27.75
C ALA A 139 10.66 17.11 -27.91
N TYR A 140 11.43 16.97 -26.82
CA TYR A 140 12.88 17.07 -26.84
C TYR A 140 13.53 16.00 -27.75
N GLN A 141 13.12 14.73 -27.62
CA GLN A 141 13.67 13.63 -28.42
C GLN A 141 13.50 13.82 -29.93
N HIS A 142 12.47 14.55 -30.35
CA HIS A 142 12.19 14.84 -31.76
C HIS A 142 12.66 16.24 -32.20
N GLY A 143 13.52 16.89 -31.43
CA GLY A 143 14.11 18.19 -31.77
C GLY A 143 13.13 19.37 -31.68
N GLU A 144 11.93 19.17 -31.14
CA GLU A 144 10.93 20.23 -30.94
C GLU A 144 11.20 20.99 -29.63
N PHE A 145 12.38 21.60 -29.52
CA PHE A 145 12.89 22.17 -28.26
C PHE A 145 11.99 23.27 -27.67
N ASP A 146 11.38 24.12 -28.50
CA ASP A 146 10.44 25.15 -28.05
C ASP A 146 9.20 24.55 -27.40
N LYS A 147 8.66 23.47 -27.97
CA LYS A 147 7.51 22.79 -27.38
C LYS A 147 7.92 22.09 -26.09
N ALA A 148 9.10 21.47 -26.08
CA ALA A 148 9.65 20.83 -24.88
C ALA A 148 9.73 21.82 -23.71
N ILE A 149 10.34 22.99 -23.93
CA ILE A 149 10.42 24.07 -22.94
C ILE A 149 9.01 24.47 -22.47
N SER A 150 8.08 24.71 -23.39
CA SER A 150 6.71 25.14 -23.05
C SER A 150 5.91 24.15 -22.19
N PHE A 151 6.22 22.84 -22.27
CA PHE A 151 5.63 21.83 -21.39
C PHE A 151 6.31 21.80 -20.03
N LEU A 152 7.64 21.87 -20.02
CA LEU A 152 8.45 21.75 -18.80
C LEU A 152 8.30 22.96 -17.88
N GLU A 153 8.09 24.16 -18.41
CA GLU A 153 7.81 25.38 -17.64
C GLU A 153 6.48 25.33 -16.88
N LYS A 154 5.57 24.45 -17.28
CA LYS A 154 4.25 24.28 -16.64
C LYS A 154 4.26 23.28 -15.49
N VAL A 155 5.38 22.59 -15.27
CA VAL A 155 5.52 21.65 -14.14
C VAL A 155 5.64 22.45 -12.85
N ASP A 156 4.85 22.09 -11.85
CA ASP A 156 4.91 22.79 -10.56
C ASP A 156 6.28 22.64 -9.92
N LEU A 157 6.74 23.68 -9.21
CA LEU A 157 8.05 23.69 -8.58
C LEU A 157 8.14 22.74 -7.37
N ASP A 158 7.01 22.45 -6.72
CA ASP A 158 6.92 21.58 -5.54
C ASP A 158 6.46 20.15 -5.88
N SER A 159 6.63 19.73 -7.14
CA SER A 159 6.30 18.38 -7.59
C SER A 159 7.45 17.39 -7.41
N PHE A 160 7.12 16.12 -7.22
CA PHE A 160 8.09 15.01 -7.37
C PHE A 160 8.75 15.02 -8.77
N SER A 161 8.04 15.51 -9.79
CA SER A 161 8.55 15.57 -11.17
C SER A 161 9.48 16.75 -11.44
N THR A 162 9.58 17.73 -10.52
CA THR A 162 10.36 18.96 -10.73
C THR A 162 11.83 18.71 -11.05
N PRO A 163 12.58 17.85 -10.34
CA PRO A 163 14.01 17.69 -10.60
C PRO A 163 14.29 17.18 -12.01
N ARG A 164 13.47 16.21 -12.45
CA ARG A 164 13.50 15.69 -13.82
C ARG A 164 13.11 16.75 -14.84
N ALA A 165 12.08 17.54 -14.56
CA ALA A 165 11.64 18.62 -15.43
C ALA A 165 12.75 19.67 -15.63
N LEU A 166 13.38 20.10 -14.54
CA LEU A 166 14.48 21.06 -14.56
C LEU A 166 15.70 20.54 -15.34
N TYR A 167 16.02 19.26 -15.20
CA TYR A 167 17.08 18.64 -15.99
C TYR A 167 16.78 18.68 -17.48
N LEU A 168 15.61 18.19 -17.90
CA LEU A 168 15.17 18.19 -19.29
C LEU A 168 15.04 19.61 -19.86
N HIS A 169 14.61 20.55 -19.04
CA HIS A 169 14.51 21.96 -19.41
C HIS A 169 15.89 22.53 -19.71
N GLY A 170 16.89 22.19 -18.87
CA GLY A 170 18.28 22.55 -19.12
C GLY A 170 18.83 21.93 -20.40
N LEU A 171 18.51 20.67 -20.70
CA LEU A 171 18.89 20.03 -21.96
C LEU A 171 18.31 20.77 -23.17
N ALA A 172 16.99 21.02 -23.18
CA ALA A 172 16.33 21.71 -24.28
C ALA A 172 16.90 23.12 -24.51
N LEU A 173 17.24 23.84 -23.44
CA LEU A 173 17.90 25.15 -23.53
C LEU A 173 19.32 25.06 -24.07
N ALA A 174 20.09 24.03 -23.69
CA ALA A 174 21.45 23.84 -24.17
C ALA A 174 21.49 23.53 -25.67
N GLU A 175 20.58 22.68 -26.16
CA GLU A 175 20.45 22.37 -27.60
C GLU A 175 20.01 23.59 -28.43
N LYS A 176 19.35 24.57 -27.80
CA LYS A 176 19.07 25.89 -28.40
C LYS A 176 20.25 26.87 -28.33
N GLY A 177 21.39 26.46 -27.78
CA GLY A 177 22.56 27.33 -27.59
C GLY A 177 22.46 28.28 -26.38
N ASN A 178 21.41 28.17 -25.55
CA ASN A 178 21.26 28.99 -24.36
C ASN A 178 21.91 28.32 -23.13
N HIS A 179 23.24 28.19 -23.16
CA HIS A 179 24.00 27.49 -22.13
C HIS A 179 23.85 28.13 -20.73
N ARG A 180 23.71 29.46 -20.66
CA ARG A 180 23.52 30.17 -19.38
C ARG A 180 22.20 29.80 -18.71
N ALA A 181 21.09 29.79 -19.46
CA ALA A 181 19.80 29.40 -18.91
C ALA A 181 19.75 27.89 -18.60
N ALA A 182 20.43 27.07 -19.39
CA ALA A 182 20.58 25.65 -19.13
C ALA A 182 21.26 25.40 -17.77
N MET A 183 22.39 26.05 -17.52
CA MET A 183 23.10 25.99 -16.23
C MET A 183 22.24 26.45 -15.06
N GLN A 184 21.40 27.49 -15.22
CA GLN A 184 20.47 27.90 -14.17
C GLN A 184 19.46 26.80 -13.82
N SER A 185 18.96 26.08 -14.82
CA SER A 185 18.01 24.98 -14.63
C SER A 185 18.67 23.81 -13.90
N TRP A 186 19.87 23.41 -14.32
CA TRP A 186 20.64 22.35 -13.66
C TRP A 186 21.10 22.72 -12.24
N HIS A 187 21.45 24.00 -12.02
CA HIS A 187 21.76 24.50 -10.69
C HIS A 187 20.55 24.45 -9.74
N ARG A 188 19.32 24.60 -10.24
CA ARG A 188 18.11 24.38 -9.44
C ARG A 188 17.90 22.88 -9.17
N ALA A 189 18.08 22.03 -10.19
CA ALA A 189 17.91 20.59 -10.05
C ALA A 189 18.88 19.95 -9.03
N ARG A 190 20.15 20.41 -8.96
CA ARG A 190 21.14 19.85 -8.03
C ARG A 190 20.82 20.06 -6.54
N LYS A 191 19.87 20.95 -6.22
CA LYS A 191 19.45 21.21 -4.83
C LYS A 191 18.59 20.08 -4.26
N TYR A 192 18.11 19.19 -5.11
CA TYR A 192 17.37 18.01 -4.71
C TYR A 192 18.33 16.84 -4.43
N PRO A 193 17.94 15.88 -3.58
CA PRO A 193 18.67 14.63 -3.39
C PRO A 193 18.95 13.86 -4.69
N LEU A 194 20.10 13.19 -4.77
CA LEU A 194 20.53 12.40 -5.93
C LEU A 194 19.62 11.21 -6.25
N ALA A 195 18.82 10.78 -5.27
CA ALA A 195 17.77 9.77 -5.45
C ALA A 195 16.68 10.17 -6.47
N TYR A 196 16.46 11.48 -6.69
CA TYR A 196 15.45 11.92 -7.65
C TYR A 196 15.94 11.76 -9.10
N PRO A 197 15.04 11.33 -10.02
CA PRO A 197 15.36 11.25 -11.44
C PRO A 197 15.86 12.58 -12.01
N GLY A 198 16.96 12.54 -12.78
CA GLY A 198 17.54 13.70 -13.47
C GLY A 198 18.48 14.57 -12.62
N VAL A 199 18.59 14.36 -11.30
CA VAL A 199 19.50 15.15 -10.45
C VAL A 199 20.96 14.81 -10.74
N ALA A 200 21.30 13.52 -10.81
CA ALA A 200 22.65 13.09 -11.14
C ALA A 200 23.07 13.62 -12.53
N ASP A 201 22.18 13.54 -13.51
CA ASP A 201 22.45 14.08 -14.84
C ASP A 201 22.58 15.61 -14.86
N ALA A 202 21.88 16.32 -13.98
CA ALA A 202 22.04 17.77 -13.83
C ALA A 202 23.40 18.15 -13.23
N TRP A 203 23.95 17.33 -12.32
CA TRP A 203 25.33 17.51 -11.85
C TRP A 203 26.33 17.42 -13.00
N ILE A 204 26.19 16.42 -13.88
CA ILE A 204 27.03 16.28 -15.09
C ILE A 204 26.75 17.44 -16.06
N GLY A 205 25.49 17.79 -16.25
CA GLY A 205 25.05 18.89 -17.10
C GLY A 205 25.74 20.20 -16.76
N MET A 206 25.97 20.48 -15.48
CA MET A 206 26.69 21.69 -15.05
C MET A 206 28.12 21.77 -15.59
N GLY A 207 28.87 20.66 -15.57
CA GLY A 207 30.19 20.62 -16.19
C GLY A 207 30.11 20.81 -17.71
N ARG A 208 29.17 20.12 -18.38
CA ARG A 208 28.92 20.28 -19.81
C ARG A 208 28.54 21.72 -20.18
N GLY A 209 27.78 22.41 -19.34
CA GLY A 209 27.37 23.80 -19.56
C GLY A 209 28.55 24.76 -19.57
N TYR A 210 29.51 24.60 -18.65
CA TYR A 210 30.74 25.39 -18.63
C TYR A 210 31.65 25.05 -19.81
N ASP A 211 31.78 23.76 -20.14
CA ASP A 211 32.56 23.27 -21.28
C ASP A 211 32.05 23.86 -22.60
N LEU A 212 30.75 23.72 -22.89
CA LEU A 212 30.11 24.32 -24.07
C LEU A 212 30.19 25.85 -24.11
N SER A 213 30.35 26.50 -22.95
CA SER A 213 30.52 27.95 -22.86
C SER A 213 32.00 28.39 -22.98
N GLY A 214 32.95 27.46 -23.12
CA GLY A 214 34.38 27.72 -23.22
C GLY A 214 35.10 27.94 -21.89
N TYR A 215 34.43 27.74 -20.75
CA TYR A 215 35.01 27.93 -19.42
C TYR A 215 35.60 26.62 -18.86
N LEU A 216 36.66 26.13 -19.49
CA LEU A 216 37.22 24.78 -19.25
C LEU A 216 37.65 24.55 -17.78
N GLY A 217 38.25 25.55 -17.12
CA GLY A 217 38.64 25.43 -15.71
C GLY A 217 37.42 25.23 -14.79
N GLN A 218 36.35 25.97 -15.03
CA GLN A 218 35.09 25.87 -14.29
C GLN A 218 34.35 24.56 -14.61
N ALA A 219 34.49 24.05 -15.83
CA ALA A 219 33.98 22.74 -16.21
C ALA A 219 34.67 21.63 -15.41
N GLY A 220 36.00 21.67 -15.30
CA GLY A 220 36.78 20.72 -14.49
C GLY A 220 36.37 20.75 -13.02
N GLU A 221 36.27 21.93 -12.41
CA GLU A 221 35.79 22.09 -11.04
C GLU A 221 34.37 21.54 -10.85
N ALA A 222 33.47 21.80 -11.80
CA ALA A 222 32.09 21.31 -11.75
C ALA A 222 32.00 19.78 -11.83
N TYR A 223 32.82 19.14 -12.68
CA TYR A 223 32.89 17.68 -12.75
C TYR A 223 33.52 17.06 -11.49
N LEU A 224 34.57 17.67 -10.91
CA LEU A 224 35.14 17.22 -9.64
C LEU A 224 34.13 17.34 -8.48
N ALA A 225 33.34 18.42 -8.46
CA ALA A 225 32.26 18.57 -7.49
C ALA A 225 31.16 17.50 -7.67
N ALA A 226 30.87 17.10 -8.90
CA ALA A 226 29.96 15.99 -9.19
C ALA A 226 30.53 14.66 -8.67
N ASN A 227 31.82 14.36 -8.89
CA ASN A 227 32.48 13.16 -8.34
C ASN A 227 32.31 13.08 -6.83
N ALA A 228 32.63 14.16 -6.11
CA ALA A 228 32.51 14.22 -4.66
C ALA A 228 31.07 13.96 -4.18
N ALA A 229 30.07 14.50 -4.90
CA ALA A 229 28.67 14.27 -4.60
C ALA A 229 28.28 12.79 -4.81
N PHE A 230 28.69 12.18 -5.92
CA PHE A 230 28.41 10.77 -6.21
C PHE A 230 29.10 9.83 -5.22
N GLU A 231 30.36 10.07 -4.86
CA GLU A 231 31.06 9.27 -3.85
C GLU A 231 30.36 9.33 -2.48
N SER A 232 29.96 10.53 -2.06
CA SER A 232 29.22 10.74 -0.81
C SER A 232 27.89 9.99 -0.80
N GLU A 233 27.18 10.01 -1.93
CA GLU A 233 25.92 9.29 -2.11
C GLU A 233 26.13 7.78 -2.02
N ARG A 234 27.17 7.24 -2.66
CA ARG A 234 27.50 5.80 -2.58
C ARG A 234 27.80 5.35 -1.14
N VAL A 235 28.48 6.18 -0.35
CA VAL A 235 28.68 5.90 1.08
C VAL A 235 27.33 5.85 1.82
N THR A 236 26.41 6.76 1.50
CA THR A 236 25.06 6.79 2.08
C THR A 236 24.26 5.55 1.70
N LEU A 237 24.30 5.13 0.43
CA LEU A 237 23.66 3.91 -0.07
C LEU A 237 24.19 2.65 0.64
N ARG A 238 25.51 2.52 0.83
CA ARG A 238 26.09 1.39 1.57
C ARG A 238 25.62 1.33 3.03
N LYS A 239 25.52 2.49 3.70
CA LYS A 239 24.96 2.57 5.05
C LYS A 239 23.48 2.18 5.08
N LEU A 240 22.71 2.61 4.09
CA LEU A 240 21.30 2.24 3.95
C LEU A 240 21.15 0.73 3.75
N ALA A 241 21.96 0.11 2.87
CA ALA A 241 21.98 -1.35 2.70
C ALA A 241 22.32 -2.08 4.00
N GLY A 242 23.28 -1.56 4.79
CA GLY A 242 23.59 -2.09 6.13
C GLY A 242 22.37 -2.09 7.05
N LYS A 243 21.66 -0.96 7.14
CA LYS A 243 20.44 -0.83 7.95
C LYS A 243 19.33 -1.75 7.50
N ILE A 244 19.12 -1.91 6.18
CA ILE A 244 18.11 -2.82 5.63
C ILE A 244 18.41 -4.27 6.08
N ARG A 245 19.68 -4.69 6.06
CA ARG A 245 20.08 -6.03 6.52
C ARG A 245 19.88 -6.24 8.02
N GLU A 246 20.09 -5.20 8.83
CA GLU A 246 19.98 -5.28 10.29
C GLU A 246 18.53 -5.16 10.80
N GLN A 247 17.72 -4.28 10.19
CA GLN A 247 16.43 -3.84 10.73
C GLN A 247 15.24 -4.17 9.83
N GLY A 248 15.49 -4.59 8.60
CA GLY A 248 14.48 -4.79 7.57
C GLY A 248 14.15 -3.51 6.78
N ALA A 249 13.79 -3.70 5.52
CA ALA A 249 13.42 -2.66 4.56
C ALA A 249 12.14 -1.94 4.97
N TYR A 250 11.12 -2.67 5.44
CA TYR A 250 9.86 -2.04 5.85
C TYR A 250 10.10 -1.03 6.96
N LYS A 251 10.85 -1.39 7.99
CA LYS A 251 11.20 -0.47 9.07
C LYS A 251 12.04 0.70 8.55
N THR A 252 13.13 0.40 7.85
CA THR A 252 14.12 1.41 7.43
C THR A 252 13.61 2.41 6.39
N LEU A 253 12.76 1.96 5.46
CA LEU A 253 12.27 2.78 4.33
C LEU A 253 10.85 3.28 4.53
N VAL A 254 9.97 2.53 5.19
CA VAL A 254 8.54 2.87 5.33
C VAL A 254 8.21 3.45 6.70
N ASP A 255 8.61 2.79 7.79
CA ASP A 255 8.31 3.26 9.15
C ASP A 255 9.20 4.45 9.55
N ASP A 256 10.52 4.33 9.41
CA ASP A 256 11.50 5.39 9.73
C ASP A 256 11.36 6.63 8.82
N ALA A 257 10.71 6.49 7.66
CA ALA A 257 10.37 7.63 6.80
C ALA A 257 9.11 8.37 7.28
N ARG A 258 8.26 7.71 8.08
CA ARG A 258 7.05 8.27 8.72
C ARG A 258 7.33 8.80 10.13
N GLU A 259 8.30 8.23 10.84
CA GLU A 259 8.78 8.75 12.13
C GLU A 259 9.57 10.04 11.91
N THR A 260 8.85 11.15 11.74
CA THR A 260 9.37 12.49 11.97
C THR A 260 9.67 12.61 13.47
N GLY A 261 10.89 12.25 13.86
CA GLY A 261 11.41 12.53 15.19
C GLY A 261 11.18 14.01 15.56
N VAL A 262 10.82 14.26 16.80
CA VAL A 262 10.39 15.55 17.36
C VAL A 262 11.42 16.68 17.15
N ASP A 263 12.68 16.38 16.84
CA ASP A 263 13.71 17.35 16.48
C ASP A 263 13.56 17.93 15.05
N TRP A 264 12.71 17.34 14.20
CA TRP A 264 12.51 17.75 12.80
C TRP A 264 11.50 18.91 12.63
N PHE A 265 10.74 19.28 13.66
CA PHE A 265 9.86 20.46 13.66
C PHE A 265 10.64 21.78 13.38
N LEU A 266 11.96 21.77 13.55
CA LEU A 266 12.85 22.89 13.23
C LEU A 266 13.38 22.88 11.78
N ALA A 267 13.08 21.84 10.99
CA ALA A 267 13.48 21.77 9.58
C ALA A 267 12.38 22.39 8.70
N ASP A 268 12.60 23.65 8.36
CA ASP A 268 11.79 24.46 7.46
C ASP A 268 11.30 23.67 6.21
N SER A 269 10.01 23.35 6.19
CA SER A 269 9.09 23.29 5.04
C SER A 269 9.58 22.81 3.66
N ARG A 270 10.45 21.80 3.53
CA ARG A 270 10.70 21.11 2.23
C ARG A 270 10.83 19.60 2.37
N THR A 271 9.69 18.90 2.38
CA THR A 271 9.61 17.42 2.37
C THR A 271 10.37 16.80 1.20
N LEU A 272 10.40 17.47 0.04
CA LEU A 272 11.09 16.99 -1.16
C LEU A 272 12.62 17.12 -1.13
N THR A 273 13.20 17.93 -0.25
CA THR A 273 14.67 18.03 -0.15
C THR A 273 15.28 17.01 0.81
N GLN A 274 14.45 16.19 1.46
CA GLN A 274 14.93 15.15 2.38
C GLN A 274 15.38 13.91 1.61
N PRO A 275 16.64 13.45 1.79
CA PRO A 275 17.14 12.27 1.11
C PRO A 275 16.30 11.01 1.36
N ARG A 276 15.81 10.82 2.59
CA ARG A 276 15.03 9.62 2.96
C ARG A 276 13.71 9.53 2.21
N MET A 277 12.95 10.63 2.18
CA MET A 277 11.69 10.69 1.44
C MET A 277 11.93 10.49 -0.07
N ALA A 278 13.03 11.04 -0.60
CA ALA A 278 13.41 10.84 -1.99
C ALA A 278 13.65 9.35 -2.32
N TYR A 279 14.35 8.61 -1.45
CA TYR A 279 14.55 7.18 -1.63
C TYR A 279 13.25 6.38 -1.49
N LEU A 280 12.39 6.70 -0.53
CA LEU A 280 11.09 6.01 -0.40
C LEU A 280 10.24 6.24 -1.65
N LEU A 281 10.14 7.48 -2.12
CA LEU A 281 9.36 7.80 -3.32
C LEU A 281 9.93 7.10 -4.56
N ALA A 282 11.25 7.13 -4.74
CA ALA A 282 11.93 6.42 -5.83
C ALA A 282 11.78 4.90 -5.74
N PHE A 283 11.82 4.32 -4.53
CA PHE A 283 11.61 2.89 -4.31
C PHE A 283 10.16 2.47 -4.62
N MET A 284 9.20 3.31 -4.25
CA MET A 284 7.77 3.10 -4.49
C MET A 284 7.35 3.43 -5.93
N GLU A 285 8.25 3.84 -6.83
CA GLU A 285 7.93 3.94 -8.27
C GLU A 285 7.65 2.56 -8.88
N ASP A 286 8.19 1.49 -8.30
CA ASP A 286 8.01 0.11 -8.79
C ASP A 286 6.69 -0.51 -8.26
N PRO A 287 5.79 -0.98 -9.15
CA PRO A 287 4.55 -1.66 -8.76
C PRO A 287 4.74 -2.94 -7.95
N ASP A 288 5.82 -3.70 -8.17
CA ASP A 288 6.13 -4.90 -7.38
C ASP A 288 6.48 -4.53 -5.95
N VAL A 289 7.24 -3.44 -5.77
CA VAL A 289 7.58 -2.89 -4.46
C VAL A 289 6.33 -2.42 -3.72
N GLN A 290 5.44 -1.67 -4.39
CA GLN A 290 4.18 -1.22 -3.79
C GLN A 290 3.34 -2.40 -3.29
N ARG A 291 3.24 -3.48 -4.08
CA ARG A 291 2.52 -4.70 -3.71
C ARG A 291 3.18 -5.41 -2.51
N ALA A 292 4.50 -5.53 -2.51
CA ALA A 292 5.25 -6.15 -1.44
C ALA A 292 5.11 -5.37 -0.11
N ALA A 293 5.30 -4.05 -0.15
CA ALA A 293 5.12 -3.17 1.00
C ALA A 293 3.67 -3.20 1.52
N GLY A 294 2.68 -3.16 0.61
CA GLY A 294 1.26 -3.28 0.96
C GLY A 294 0.93 -4.62 1.64
N ARG A 295 1.53 -5.72 1.18
CA ARG A 295 1.36 -7.04 1.78
C ARG A 295 1.91 -7.09 3.21
N VAL A 296 3.11 -6.56 3.43
CA VAL A 296 3.71 -6.47 4.78
C VAL A 296 2.84 -5.62 5.70
N ALA A 297 2.39 -4.45 5.25
CA ALA A 297 1.50 -3.58 6.02
C ALA A 297 0.19 -4.29 6.42
N ALA A 298 -0.43 -5.00 5.47
CA ALA A 298 -1.67 -5.75 5.73
C ALA A 298 -1.45 -6.89 6.74
N LEU A 299 -0.38 -7.67 6.59
CA LEU A 299 -0.05 -8.77 7.51
C LEU A 299 0.28 -8.27 8.92
N ARG A 300 1.02 -7.17 9.06
CA ARG A 300 1.26 -6.52 10.36
C ARG A 300 -0.05 -6.08 11.02
N SER A 301 -0.96 -5.45 10.26
CA SER A 301 -2.28 -5.07 10.77
C SER A 301 -3.11 -6.28 11.22
N MET A 302 -3.08 -7.38 10.45
CA MET A 302 -3.74 -8.62 10.82
C MET A 302 -3.14 -9.22 12.10
N ALA A 303 -1.81 -9.25 12.23
CA ALA A 303 -1.14 -9.74 13.43
C ALA A 303 -1.59 -8.98 14.68
N VAL A 304 -1.58 -7.65 14.64
CA VAL A 304 -2.02 -6.81 15.78
C VAL A 304 -3.48 -7.08 16.15
N LYS A 305 -4.37 -7.26 15.16
CA LYS A 305 -5.79 -7.60 15.41
C LYS A 305 -5.94 -8.97 16.06
N LEU A 306 -5.22 -9.98 15.56
CA LEU A 306 -5.25 -11.34 16.10
C LEU A 306 -4.67 -11.40 17.52
N GLU A 307 -3.61 -10.64 17.82
CA GLU A 307 -3.07 -10.51 19.17
C GLU A 307 -4.09 -9.90 20.13
N ARG A 308 -4.78 -8.83 19.71
CA ARG A 308 -5.86 -8.23 20.48
C ARG A 308 -7.02 -9.21 20.72
N HIS A 309 -7.46 -9.92 19.68
CA HIS A 309 -8.51 -10.94 19.82
C HIS A 309 -8.09 -12.07 20.75
N GLY A 310 -6.82 -12.46 20.73
CA GLY A 310 -6.26 -13.44 21.66
C GLY A 310 -6.39 -12.99 23.12
N HIS A 311 -6.00 -11.75 23.39
CA HIS A 311 -6.13 -11.14 24.72
C HIS A 311 -7.59 -11.03 25.18
N ASP A 312 -8.49 -10.56 24.30
CA ASP A 312 -9.92 -10.43 24.60
C ASP A 312 -10.56 -11.81 24.92
N LEU A 313 -10.20 -12.85 24.18
CA LEU A 313 -10.65 -14.22 24.42
C LEU A 313 -10.11 -14.78 25.74
N GLU A 314 -8.86 -14.48 26.11
CA GLU A 314 -8.27 -14.89 27.37
C GLU A 314 -9.02 -14.27 28.56
N VAL A 315 -9.28 -12.96 28.51
CA VAL A 315 -10.07 -12.24 29.53
C VAL A 315 -11.49 -12.81 29.61
N PHE A 316 -12.14 -13.06 28.47
CA PHE A 316 -13.48 -13.65 28.43
C PHE A 316 -13.52 -15.06 29.04
N GLN A 317 -12.55 -15.92 28.72
CA GLN A 317 -12.44 -17.23 29.34
C GLN A 317 -12.16 -17.17 30.85
N GLY A 318 -11.40 -16.16 31.30
CA GLY A 318 -11.19 -15.87 32.72
C GLY A 318 -12.51 -15.53 33.42
N ALA A 319 -13.28 -14.61 32.86
CA ALA A 319 -14.59 -14.22 33.39
C ALA A 319 -15.58 -15.39 33.42
N LEU A 320 -15.63 -16.22 32.37
CA LEU A 320 -16.46 -17.43 32.35
C LEU A 320 -16.06 -18.43 33.44
N ARG A 321 -14.75 -18.62 33.68
CA ARG A 321 -14.24 -19.50 34.74
C ARG A 321 -14.66 -18.98 36.13
N GLU A 322 -14.49 -17.70 36.39
CA GLU A 322 -14.89 -17.09 37.66
C GLU A 322 -16.40 -17.22 37.89
N GLN A 323 -17.21 -16.98 36.86
CA GLN A 323 -18.67 -17.10 36.96
C GLN A 323 -19.12 -18.55 37.22
N LEU A 324 -18.48 -19.53 36.57
CA LEU A 324 -18.74 -20.96 36.82
C LEU A 324 -18.34 -21.37 38.25
N VAL A 325 -17.19 -20.90 38.76
CA VAL A 325 -16.77 -21.16 40.14
C VAL A 325 -17.73 -20.51 41.14
N GLY A 326 -18.18 -19.28 40.86
CA GLY A 326 -19.17 -18.58 41.68
C GLY A 326 -20.51 -19.32 41.79
N ILE A 327 -21.02 -19.84 40.67
CA ILE A 327 -22.26 -20.64 40.63
C ILE A 327 -22.11 -21.92 41.44
N HIS A 328 -21.02 -22.68 41.27
CA HIS A 328 -20.77 -23.91 42.03
C HIS A 328 -20.64 -23.64 43.54
N GLN A 329 -20.05 -22.51 43.96
CA GLN A 329 -19.96 -22.13 45.38
C GLN A 329 -21.29 -21.63 45.96
N GLN A 330 -22.18 -21.05 45.15
CA GLN A 330 -23.51 -20.63 45.59
C GLN A 330 -24.46 -21.81 45.76
N GLU A 331 -24.40 -22.82 44.87
CA GLU A 331 -25.16 -24.06 45.04
C GLU A 331 -24.76 -24.82 46.32
N SER A 332 -23.50 -24.69 46.77
CA SER A 332 -22.99 -25.39 47.96
C SER A 332 -23.27 -24.69 49.30
N ARG A 333 -23.59 -23.38 49.32
CA ARG A 333 -23.67 -22.59 50.57
C ARG A 333 -25.06 -22.51 51.21
N GLN A 334 -26.14 -22.78 50.50
CA GLN A 334 -27.49 -23.00 51.06
C GLN A 334 -28.33 -23.66 49.97
N SER A 335 -28.47 -24.99 50.06
CA SER A 335 -29.16 -25.74 49.01
C SER A 335 -30.60 -25.25 48.90
N THR A 336 -31.00 -24.76 47.73
CA THR A 336 -32.41 -24.54 47.38
C THR A 336 -33.23 -25.82 47.53
N ALA A 337 -32.57 -27.00 47.52
CA ALA A 337 -33.20 -28.27 47.88
C ALA A 337 -33.55 -28.35 49.37
N ASP A 338 -32.72 -27.84 50.29
CA ASP A 338 -33.03 -27.78 51.72
C ASP A 338 -34.20 -26.82 52.00
N LEU A 339 -34.26 -25.70 51.28
CA LEU A 339 -35.37 -24.75 51.39
C LEU A 339 -36.68 -25.33 50.83
N ASN A 340 -36.62 -26.08 49.73
CA ASN A 340 -37.78 -26.81 49.21
C ASN A 340 -38.23 -27.92 50.17
N ALA A 341 -37.31 -28.70 50.74
CA ALA A 341 -37.63 -29.74 51.71
C ALA A 341 -38.30 -29.16 52.96
N ARG A 342 -37.80 -28.02 53.47
CA ARG A 342 -38.45 -27.27 54.58
C ARG A 342 -39.82 -26.72 54.17
N GLY A 343 -39.97 -26.26 52.92
CA GLY A 343 -41.24 -25.82 52.36
C GLY A 343 -42.28 -26.94 52.30
N GLU A 344 -41.89 -28.14 51.88
CA GLU A 344 -42.75 -29.33 51.88
C GLU A 344 -43.14 -29.76 53.30
N GLU A 345 -42.19 -29.73 54.24
CA GLU A 345 -42.47 -30.03 55.65
C GLU A 345 -43.48 -29.03 56.26
N LEU A 346 -43.30 -27.74 56.00
CA LEU A 346 -44.24 -26.69 56.43
C LEU A 346 -45.61 -26.85 55.77
N GLY A 347 -45.66 -27.26 54.49
CA GLY A 347 -46.88 -27.58 53.79
C GLY A 347 -47.64 -28.75 54.43
N ALA A 348 -46.92 -29.81 54.80
CA ALA A 348 -47.48 -30.96 55.51
C ALA A 348 -47.95 -30.63 56.94
N ARG A 349 -47.29 -29.69 57.63
CA ARG A 349 -47.75 -29.18 58.93
C ARG A 349 -49.01 -28.31 58.80
N LEU A 350 -49.07 -27.45 57.78
CA LEU A 350 -50.25 -26.63 57.49
C LEU A 350 -51.46 -27.46 57.06
N GLN A 351 -51.25 -28.58 56.35
CA GLN A 351 -52.32 -29.55 56.06
C GLN A 351 -52.88 -30.15 57.35
N ARG A 352 -52.03 -30.66 58.24
CA ARG A 352 -52.44 -31.23 59.53
C ARG A 352 -53.17 -30.22 60.44
N LEU A 353 -52.80 -28.94 60.35
CA LEU A 353 -53.49 -27.85 61.05
C LEU A 353 -54.84 -27.50 60.41
N ALA A 354 -54.96 -27.60 59.08
CA ALA A 354 -56.23 -27.41 58.38
C ALA A 354 -57.25 -28.49 58.77
N ASP A 355 -56.78 -29.73 58.93
CA ASP A 355 -57.62 -30.90 59.27
C ASP A 355 -58.14 -30.87 60.72
N SER A 356 -57.53 -30.05 61.60
CA SER A 356 -57.89 -29.91 63.03
C SER A 356 -58.47 -28.54 63.40
N ALA A 357 -58.66 -27.63 62.43
CA ALA A 357 -59.09 -26.25 62.68
C ALA A 357 -60.62 -26.04 62.60
N GLY A 358 -61.16 -25.22 63.50
CA GLY A 358 -62.57 -24.80 63.51
C GLY A 358 -62.94 -23.83 62.37
N PRO A 359 -64.25 -23.63 62.07
CA PRO A 359 -64.75 -22.93 60.88
C PRO A 359 -64.27 -21.48 60.73
N GLY A 360 -63.86 -20.79 61.81
CA GLY A 360 -63.31 -19.43 61.77
C GLY A 360 -61.83 -19.34 61.38
N GLN A 361 -61.06 -20.43 61.42
CA GLN A 361 -59.61 -20.41 61.15
C GLN A 361 -59.24 -20.95 59.76
N GLN A 362 -60.17 -21.64 59.09
CA GLN A 362 -60.00 -22.16 57.74
C GLN A 362 -59.56 -21.14 56.68
N PRO A 363 -60.15 -19.93 56.56
CA PRO A 363 -59.73 -18.98 55.51
C PRO A 363 -58.29 -18.50 55.70
N ARG A 364 -57.82 -18.41 56.95
CA ARG A 364 -56.46 -17.98 57.28
C ARG A 364 -55.42 -19.07 56.95
N ILE A 365 -55.77 -20.33 57.19
CA ILE A 365 -54.92 -21.48 56.84
C ILE A 365 -54.86 -21.68 55.32
N GLN A 366 -55.98 -21.49 54.61
CA GLN A 366 -55.99 -21.53 53.14
C GLN A 366 -55.14 -20.41 52.51
N ALA A 367 -55.19 -19.19 53.05
CA ALA A 367 -54.33 -18.10 52.62
C ALA A 367 -52.84 -18.43 52.80
N LEU A 368 -52.44 -18.98 53.95
CA LEU A 368 -51.05 -19.39 54.21
C LEU A 368 -50.58 -20.51 53.26
N ARG A 369 -51.45 -21.47 52.94
CA ARG A 369 -51.13 -22.53 51.96
C ARG A 369 -50.94 -21.98 50.56
N LYS A 370 -51.77 -21.01 50.14
CA LYS A 370 -51.62 -20.34 48.85
C LYS A 370 -50.27 -19.61 48.76
N THR A 371 -49.92 -18.84 49.80
CA THR A 371 -48.64 -18.14 49.87
C THR A 371 -47.44 -19.09 49.84
N LEU A 372 -47.53 -20.24 50.55
CA LEU A 372 -46.48 -21.25 50.53
C LEU A 372 -46.33 -21.92 49.15
N SER A 373 -47.44 -22.25 48.50
CA SER A 373 -47.46 -22.81 47.14
C SER A 373 -46.89 -21.83 46.12
N ASP A 374 -47.25 -20.54 46.21
CA ASP A 374 -46.70 -19.48 45.36
C ASP A 374 -45.19 -19.33 45.59
N ALA A 375 -44.73 -19.43 46.84
CA ALA A 375 -43.31 -19.40 47.18
C ALA A 375 -42.55 -20.61 46.62
N GLN A 376 -43.09 -21.83 46.73
CA GLN A 376 -42.49 -23.05 46.16
C GLN A 376 -42.46 -23.01 44.62
N THR A 377 -43.50 -22.45 43.99
CA THR A 377 -43.56 -22.26 42.53
C THR A 377 -42.48 -21.27 42.07
N ARG A 378 -42.29 -20.16 42.80
CA ARG A 378 -41.20 -19.22 42.52
C ARG A 378 -39.83 -19.84 42.75
N LEU A 379 -39.66 -20.65 43.80
CA LEU A 379 -38.38 -21.29 44.13
C LEU A 379 -38.00 -22.37 43.10
N SER A 380 -38.97 -23.12 42.58
CA SER A 380 -38.77 -24.06 41.47
C SER A 380 -38.46 -23.35 40.14
N GLN A 381 -39.10 -22.22 39.84
CA GLN A 381 -38.76 -21.38 38.67
C GLN A 381 -37.34 -20.78 38.74
N VAL A 382 -36.89 -20.39 39.93
CA VAL A 382 -35.50 -19.92 40.14
C VAL A 382 -34.51 -21.07 39.93
N ARG A 383 -34.82 -22.27 40.43
CA ARG A 383 -34.00 -23.47 40.22
C ARG A 383 -33.90 -23.87 38.75
N SER A 384 -35.01 -23.87 38.01
CA SER A 384 -35.01 -24.24 36.58
C SER A 384 -34.22 -23.27 35.71
N LYS A 385 -34.21 -21.97 36.07
CA LYS A 385 -33.37 -20.96 35.41
C LYS A 385 -31.88 -21.10 35.79
N ALA A 386 -31.59 -21.45 37.04
CA ALA A 386 -30.23 -21.68 37.51
C ALA A 386 -29.60 -22.95 36.92
N SER A 387 -30.38 -24.02 36.70
CA SER A 387 -29.85 -25.30 36.20
C SER A 387 -29.40 -25.29 34.73
N GLY A 388 -29.97 -24.42 33.87
CA GLY A 388 -29.57 -24.32 32.46
C GLY A 388 -28.42 -23.34 32.20
N GLN A 389 -28.15 -22.41 33.12
CA GLN A 389 -27.04 -21.46 33.02
C GLN A 389 -25.64 -22.10 32.96
N PRO A 390 -25.28 -23.11 33.78
CA PRO A 390 -23.94 -23.70 33.74
C PRO A 390 -23.67 -24.45 32.43
N GLU A 391 -24.66 -25.11 31.83
CA GLU A 391 -24.51 -25.77 30.52
C GLU A 391 -24.23 -24.76 29.40
N ILE A 392 -24.96 -23.63 29.39
CA ILE A 392 -24.74 -22.54 28.42
C ILE A 392 -23.35 -21.93 28.61
N LEU A 393 -22.92 -21.69 29.86
CA LEU A 393 -21.59 -21.15 30.15
C LEU A 393 -20.46 -22.12 29.76
N GLU A 394 -20.64 -23.43 29.97
CA GLU A 394 -19.70 -24.45 29.50
C GLU A 394 -19.64 -24.54 27.97
N GLN A 395 -20.79 -24.40 27.29
CA GLN A 395 -20.81 -24.34 25.83
C GLN A 395 -20.07 -23.10 25.31
N LEU A 396 -20.31 -21.94 25.91
CA LEU A 396 -19.59 -20.69 25.60
C LEU A 396 -18.10 -20.82 25.88
N ARG A 397 -17.72 -21.48 26.98
CA ARG A 397 -16.31 -21.75 27.32
C ARG A 397 -15.64 -22.64 26.28
N ARG A 398 -16.30 -23.72 25.85
CA ARG A 398 -15.80 -24.59 24.78
C ARG A 398 -15.66 -23.85 23.46
N SER A 399 -16.64 -23.01 23.09
CA SER A 399 -16.52 -22.18 21.88
C SER A 399 -15.40 -21.15 21.99
N ALA A 400 -15.22 -20.53 23.15
CA ALA A 400 -14.14 -19.59 23.38
C ALA A 400 -12.77 -20.28 23.28
N ALA A 401 -12.64 -21.50 23.81
CA ALA A 401 -11.42 -22.30 23.68
C ALA A 401 -11.10 -22.64 22.21
N ALA A 402 -12.10 -23.07 21.44
CA ALA A 402 -11.94 -23.37 20.01
C ALA A 402 -11.57 -22.12 19.19
N LEU A 403 -12.14 -20.95 19.53
CA LEU A 403 -11.78 -19.68 18.91
C LEU A 403 -10.35 -19.24 19.27
N THR A 404 -9.90 -19.48 20.51
CA THR A 404 -8.52 -19.21 20.92
C THR A 404 -7.53 -20.06 20.12
N GLU A 405 -7.75 -21.37 20.03
CA GLU A 405 -6.90 -22.28 19.25
C GLU A 405 -6.83 -21.86 17.77
N ARG A 406 -7.99 -21.50 17.19
CA ARG A 406 -8.05 -21.00 15.81
C ARG A 406 -7.30 -19.66 15.65
N ASN A 407 -7.43 -18.75 16.61
CA ASN A 407 -6.75 -17.46 16.60
C ASN A 407 -5.22 -17.64 16.70
N GLU A 408 -4.75 -18.54 17.54
CA GLU A 408 -3.32 -18.91 17.66
C GLU A 408 -2.78 -19.50 16.35
N ALA A 409 -3.51 -20.43 15.72
CA ALA A 409 -3.12 -21.01 14.44
C ALA A 409 -3.05 -19.94 13.32
N LEU A 410 -4.03 -19.03 13.27
CA LEU A 410 -4.03 -17.91 12.34
C LEU A 410 -2.87 -16.94 12.61
N LEU A 411 -2.58 -16.63 13.88
CA LEU A 411 -1.49 -15.74 14.25
C LEU A 411 -0.13 -16.33 13.85
N LEU A 412 0.08 -17.63 14.06
CA LEU A 412 1.28 -18.34 13.60
C LEU A 412 1.41 -18.28 12.07
N SER A 413 0.33 -18.54 11.34
CA SER A 413 0.33 -18.45 9.87
C SER A 413 0.62 -17.04 9.37
N VAL A 414 0.02 -16.01 9.98
CA VAL A 414 0.27 -14.61 9.63
C VAL A 414 1.72 -14.23 9.92
N ARG A 415 2.30 -14.66 11.05
CA ARG A 415 3.70 -14.39 11.39
C ARG A 415 4.67 -15.04 10.38
N GLN A 416 4.43 -16.27 9.97
CA GLN A 416 5.24 -16.94 8.94
C GLN A 416 5.14 -16.24 7.59
N LEU A 417 3.92 -15.86 7.17
CA LEU A 417 3.71 -15.10 5.94
C LEU A 417 4.34 -13.71 6.00
N LEU A 418 4.32 -13.07 7.18
CA LEU A 418 4.92 -11.78 7.42
C LEU A 418 6.44 -11.87 7.26
N GLU A 419 7.09 -12.83 7.90
CA GLU A 419 8.53 -13.05 7.80
C GLU A 419 8.95 -13.26 6.32
N ALA A 420 8.26 -14.16 5.60
CA ALA A 420 8.53 -14.38 4.18
C ALA A 420 8.31 -13.12 3.32
N SER A 421 7.27 -12.33 3.63
CA SER A 421 6.98 -11.08 2.90
C SER A 421 7.99 -9.98 3.22
N GLU A 422 8.48 -9.91 4.45
CA GLU A 422 9.53 -8.98 4.88
C GLU A 422 10.87 -9.36 4.23
N THR A 423 11.22 -10.64 4.15
CA THR A 423 12.41 -11.09 3.38
C THR A 423 12.32 -10.68 1.92
N ALA A 424 11.18 -10.93 1.26
CA ALA A 424 10.99 -10.55 -0.14
C ALA A 424 11.09 -9.02 -0.35
N LEU A 425 10.57 -8.22 0.59
CA LEU A 425 10.72 -6.76 0.54
C LEU A 425 12.17 -6.31 0.80
N ASN A 426 12.90 -7.01 1.67
CA ASN A 426 14.33 -6.75 1.91
C ASN A 426 15.15 -6.97 0.64
N ASP A 427 14.90 -8.08 -0.07
CA ASP A 427 15.61 -8.39 -1.32
C ASP A 427 15.36 -7.29 -2.36
N LEU A 428 14.10 -6.91 -2.59
CA LEU A 428 13.74 -5.80 -3.50
C LEU A 428 14.41 -4.48 -3.10
N ALA A 429 14.48 -4.18 -1.81
CA ALA A 429 15.10 -2.95 -1.33
C ALA A 429 16.63 -2.97 -1.49
N LEU A 430 17.28 -4.11 -1.28
CA LEU A 430 18.71 -4.28 -1.50
C LEU A 430 19.05 -4.18 -2.99
N ASP A 431 18.27 -4.81 -3.86
CA ASP A 431 18.40 -4.70 -5.31
C ASP A 431 18.24 -3.24 -5.78
N PHE A 432 17.26 -2.52 -5.22
CA PHE A 432 17.07 -1.10 -5.49
C PHE A 432 18.30 -0.27 -5.08
N VAL A 433 18.83 -0.48 -3.87
CA VAL A 433 20.01 0.26 -3.37
C VAL A 433 21.25 -0.08 -4.20
N GLU A 434 21.41 -1.33 -4.61
CA GLU A 434 22.51 -1.76 -5.48
C GLU A 434 22.41 -1.12 -6.87
N ALA A 435 21.23 -1.12 -7.49
CA ALA A 435 21.00 -0.45 -8.76
C ALA A 435 21.32 1.05 -8.69
N ARG A 436 21.01 1.70 -7.56
CA ARG A 436 21.38 3.11 -7.33
C ARG A 436 22.88 3.30 -7.13
N ASP A 437 23.58 2.40 -6.44
CA ASP A 437 25.04 2.48 -6.31
C ASP A 437 25.72 2.32 -7.68
N GLN A 438 25.25 1.38 -8.50
CA GLN A 438 25.72 1.18 -9.87
C GLN A 438 25.46 2.42 -10.74
N GLN A 439 24.29 3.05 -10.61
CA GLN A 439 24.00 4.29 -11.31
C GLN A 439 24.99 5.41 -10.92
N MET A 440 25.31 5.56 -9.63
CA MET A 440 26.29 6.56 -9.17
C MET A 440 27.70 6.22 -9.63
N ALA A 441 28.08 4.93 -9.65
CA ALA A 441 29.37 4.49 -10.18
C ALA A 441 29.52 4.81 -11.68
N PHE A 442 28.46 4.57 -12.47
CA PHE A 442 28.45 4.94 -13.89
C PHE A 442 28.51 6.46 -14.09
N ALA A 443 27.78 7.23 -13.26
CA ALA A 443 27.84 8.69 -13.33
C ALA A 443 29.24 9.23 -13.02
N LEU A 444 29.94 8.60 -12.06
CA LEU A 444 31.32 8.92 -11.68
C LEU A 444 32.33 8.60 -12.79
N ASP A 445 32.26 7.40 -13.40
CA ASP A 445 33.11 7.05 -14.54
C ASP A 445 32.92 8.04 -15.70
N LYS A 446 31.66 8.41 -15.99
CA LYS A 446 31.35 9.40 -17.01
C LYS A 446 31.99 10.76 -16.73
N THR A 447 31.94 11.25 -15.50
CA THR A 447 32.55 12.55 -15.14
C THR A 447 34.07 12.48 -15.13
N GLU A 448 34.68 11.37 -14.72
CA GLU A 448 36.12 11.14 -14.84
C GLU A 448 36.60 11.17 -16.29
N GLN A 449 35.86 10.53 -17.21
CA GLN A 449 36.15 10.60 -18.64
C GLN A 449 36.08 12.05 -19.17
N GLN A 450 35.07 12.82 -18.76
CA GLN A 450 34.98 14.25 -19.17
C GLN A 450 36.15 15.07 -18.63
N ILE A 451 36.58 14.83 -17.39
CA ILE A 451 37.77 15.47 -16.82
C ILE A 451 39.02 15.13 -17.62
N ALA A 452 39.21 13.85 -17.99
CA ALA A 452 40.34 13.42 -18.81
C ALA A 452 40.35 14.11 -20.18
N HIS A 453 39.20 14.19 -20.85
CA HIS A 453 39.06 14.91 -22.12
C HIS A 453 39.40 16.40 -21.99
N LEU A 454 38.97 17.07 -20.91
CA LEU A 454 39.31 18.47 -20.67
C LEU A 454 40.82 18.67 -20.51
N TYR A 455 41.50 17.78 -19.78
CA TYR A 455 42.95 17.86 -19.61
C TYR A 455 43.71 17.56 -20.90
N GLU A 456 43.27 16.59 -21.69
CA GLU A 456 43.85 16.29 -23.00
C GLU A 456 43.73 17.51 -23.93
N TYR A 457 42.55 18.12 -24.00
CA TYR A 457 42.31 19.31 -24.80
C TYR A 457 43.19 20.49 -24.37
N LEU A 458 43.29 20.76 -23.06
CA LEU A 458 44.18 21.80 -22.53
C LEU A 458 45.66 21.52 -22.84
N ALA A 459 46.09 20.26 -22.77
CA ALA A 459 47.46 19.88 -23.11
C ALA A 459 47.75 20.10 -24.61
N LEU A 460 46.82 19.75 -25.49
CA LEU A 460 46.93 20.00 -26.93
C LEU A 460 46.99 21.49 -27.25
N GLN A 461 46.11 22.31 -26.65
CA GLN A 461 46.14 23.77 -26.83
C GLN A 461 47.49 24.37 -26.41
N ASN A 462 48.01 23.97 -25.25
CA ASN A 462 49.31 24.44 -24.79
C ASN A 462 50.44 24.05 -25.76
N LEU A 463 50.41 22.84 -26.34
CA LEU A 463 51.41 22.41 -27.31
C LEU A 463 51.35 23.22 -28.62
N GLU A 464 50.15 23.56 -29.11
CA GLU A 464 49.96 24.43 -30.27
C GLU A 464 50.46 25.86 -30.01
N GLU A 465 50.18 26.42 -28.82
CA GLU A 465 50.68 27.74 -28.41
C GLU A 465 52.21 27.79 -28.24
N THR A 466 52.86 26.65 -27.95
CA THR A 466 54.33 26.58 -27.81
C THR A 466 55.07 26.39 -29.15
N GLN A 467 54.35 26.09 -30.24
CA GLN A 467 54.90 25.88 -31.59
C GLN A 467 54.79 27.12 -32.50
N LEU A 468 54.07 28.16 -32.05
CA LEU A 468 54.02 29.51 -32.65
C LEU A 468 55.02 30.42 -31.95
#